data_AF-A0A952CG69-F1
#
_entry.id   AF-A0A952CG69-F1
#
_cell.length_a   1.000
_cell.length_b   1.000
_cell.length_c   1.000
_cell.angle_alpha   90.00
_cell.angle_beta   90.00
_cell.angle_gamma   90.00
#
_symmetry.space_group_name_H-M   'P 1'
#
loop_
_entity.id
_entity.type
_entity.pdbx_description
1 polymer ?
#
loop_
_entity_poly.entity_id
_entity_poly.type
_entity_poly.pdbx_seq_one_letter_code
_entity_poly.pdbx_strand_id
1 'polypeptide(L)'
;MRWEQHGGWRPVLISPIDTPDALADALHDCLTQPHKCETCGERHSHASALCVGDDLALPAEQFRQTALSFRAGDREAVAFLAAFGSDAVMNSKKQSVIQDTAFRTMSGAGHQHFLKFARNICSACTRDHIKRDLFETWRYADPVQNHTLRLDPLDDARYALRWSDPSGDPTRQQRGSVYGANRLAIEALPLFACVPRRGILRTIGFVENKTTGVWFRWPIWTQPLSLDAVRSLLTLSTDPANASRSEALRARGVVESFESRRLTVGKFRCFSPARPV
;
A
#
# COMPACT_ATOMS: atom_id res chain seq x y z
N MET A 1 -6.61 17.06 -2.18
CA MET A 1 -6.36 16.52 -3.53
C MET A 1 -7.68 16.28 -4.27
N ARG A 2 -7.65 16.30 -5.60
CA ARG A 2 -8.76 15.88 -6.47
C ARG A 2 -8.25 15.03 -7.62
N TRP A 3 -9.13 14.57 -8.49
CA TRP A 3 -8.78 13.91 -9.75
C TRP A 3 -9.23 14.76 -10.94
N GLU A 4 -8.43 14.73 -12.01
CA GLU A 4 -8.76 15.35 -13.29
C GLU A 4 -8.52 14.36 -14.43
N GLN A 5 -9.30 14.51 -15.50
CA GLN A 5 -9.21 13.62 -16.66
C GLN A 5 -8.35 14.25 -17.76
N HIS A 6 -7.19 13.65 -18.02
CA HIS A 6 -6.21 14.09 -19.03
C HIS A 6 -5.68 12.87 -19.81
N GLY A 7 -6.49 12.33 -20.74
CA GLY A 7 -6.25 11.03 -21.39
C GLY A 7 -6.45 9.81 -20.46
N GLY A 8 -6.48 10.05 -19.15
CA GLY A 8 -6.80 9.14 -18.06
C GLY A 8 -6.93 9.95 -16.77
N TRP A 9 -7.38 9.33 -15.67
CA TRP A 9 -7.48 10.02 -14.39
C TRP A 9 -6.11 10.26 -13.77
N ARG A 10 -5.84 11.51 -13.43
CA ARG A 10 -4.61 11.94 -12.76
C ARG A 10 -4.95 12.62 -11.44
N PRO A 11 -4.25 12.29 -10.35
CA PRO A 11 -4.41 13.02 -9.11
C PRO A 11 -3.82 14.42 -9.26
N VAL A 12 -4.53 15.41 -8.71
CA VAL A 12 -4.08 16.80 -8.61
C VAL A 12 -3.96 17.14 -7.14
N LEU A 13 -2.72 17.44 -6.73
CA LEU A 13 -2.44 17.94 -5.39
C LEU A 13 -2.70 19.45 -5.35
N ILE A 14 -3.36 19.89 -4.28
CA ILE A 14 -3.54 21.32 -4.01
C ILE A 14 -2.64 21.61 -2.83
N SER A 15 -1.64 22.45 -3.06
CA SER A 15 -0.60 22.80 -2.11
C SER A 15 -0.33 24.30 -2.18
N PRO A 16 0.02 24.95 -1.06
CA PRO A 16 0.58 26.30 -1.10
C PRO A 16 1.99 26.34 -1.70
N ILE A 17 2.65 25.19 -1.85
CA ILE A 17 3.95 25.06 -2.52
C ILE A 17 3.72 25.08 -4.04
N ASP A 18 4.34 26.04 -4.72
CA ASP A 18 4.05 26.44 -6.09
C ASP A 18 4.94 25.78 -7.15
N THR A 19 6.05 25.14 -6.75
CA THR A 19 6.95 24.45 -7.68
C THR A 19 7.08 22.96 -7.39
N PRO A 20 7.21 22.11 -8.44
CA PRO A 20 7.50 20.69 -8.29
C PRO A 20 8.75 20.40 -7.46
N ASP A 21 9.78 21.23 -7.60
CA ASP A 21 11.04 21.10 -6.86
C ASP A 21 10.84 21.36 -5.36
N ALA A 22 10.27 22.50 -4.97
CA ALA A 22 10.03 22.80 -3.56
C ALA A 22 9.08 21.79 -2.91
N LEU A 23 8.13 21.23 -3.67
CA LEU A 23 7.24 20.20 -3.17
C LEU A 23 7.98 18.87 -2.97
N ALA A 24 8.87 18.49 -3.88
CA ALA A 24 9.70 17.30 -3.71
C ALA A 24 10.65 17.44 -2.51
N ASP A 25 11.22 18.63 -2.29
CA ASP A 25 12.06 18.93 -1.11
C ASP A 25 11.25 18.80 0.18
N ALA A 26 10.10 19.47 0.27
CA ALA A 26 9.24 19.42 1.46
C ALA A 26 8.75 17.99 1.77
N LEU A 27 8.40 17.20 0.74
CA LEU A 27 8.05 15.80 0.91
C LEU A 27 9.24 14.97 1.37
N HIS A 28 10.42 15.14 0.76
CA HIS A 28 11.60 14.41 1.15
C HIS A 28 12.01 14.69 2.60
N ASP A 29 12.01 15.97 3.01
CA ASP A 29 12.34 16.37 4.38
C ASP A 29 11.36 15.76 5.39
N CYS A 30 10.06 15.82 5.08
CA CYS A 30 9.02 15.20 5.90
C CYS A 30 9.21 13.68 6.03
N LEU A 31 9.52 13.00 4.91
CA LEU A 31 9.66 11.55 4.85
C LEU A 31 11.00 11.04 5.39
N THR A 32 12.02 11.90 5.52
CA THR A 32 13.36 11.50 5.97
C THR A 32 13.70 11.97 7.37
N GLN A 33 12.84 12.77 8.00
CA GLN A 33 13.06 13.25 9.36
C GLN A 33 13.27 12.07 10.33
N PRO A 34 14.47 11.90 10.90
CA PRO A 34 14.76 10.76 11.74
C PRO A 34 14.08 10.93 13.09
N HIS A 35 13.37 9.91 13.54
CA HIS A 35 12.80 9.83 14.89
C HIS A 35 13.30 8.58 15.60
N LYS A 36 13.25 8.58 16.93
CA LYS A 36 13.52 7.38 17.72
C LYS A 36 12.37 6.40 17.51
N CYS A 37 12.70 5.18 17.10
CA CYS A 37 11.75 4.13 16.85
C CYS A 37 11.30 3.51 18.17
N GLU A 38 10.01 3.53 18.46
CA GLU A 38 9.47 2.95 19.70
C GLU A 38 9.44 1.41 19.68
N THR A 39 9.69 0.79 18.52
CA THR A 39 9.68 -0.67 18.36
C THR A 39 11.07 -1.29 18.58
N CYS A 40 12.14 -0.66 18.10
CA CYS A 40 13.52 -1.19 18.21
C CYS A 40 14.51 -0.25 18.90
N GLY A 41 14.13 0.99 19.21
CA GLY A 41 14.98 1.98 19.89
C GLY A 41 15.97 2.74 19.00
N GLU A 42 16.15 2.32 17.75
CA GLU A 42 17.04 2.97 16.77
C GLU A 42 16.41 4.20 16.11
N ARG A 43 17.19 4.99 15.36
CA ARG A 43 16.66 6.13 14.60
C ARG A 43 16.32 5.74 13.17
N HIS A 44 15.10 6.04 12.73
CA HIS A 44 14.63 5.74 11.38
C HIS A 44 13.84 6.89 10.76
N SER A 45 13.74 6.88 9.43
CA SER A 45 12.92 7.79 8.60
C SER A 45 11.58 7.17 8.19
N HIS A 46 11.13 6.14 8.91
CA HIS A 46 9.92 5.41 8.58
C HIS A 46 9.16 5.10 9.88
N ALA A 47 7.83 5.01 9.80
CA ALA A 47 7.01 4.77 10.98
C ALA A 47 7.50 3.59 11.83
N SER A 48 7.52 3.75 13.16
CA SER A 48 8.00 2.74 14.11
C SER A 48 7.35 1.37 13.92
N ALA A 49 6.08 1.34 13.50
CA ALA A 49 5.36 0.10 13.22
C ALA A 49 6.01 -0.76 12.13
N LEU A 50 6.74 -0.18 11.18
CA LEU A 50 7.46 -0.94 10.15
C LEU A 50 8.57 -1.83 10.72
N CYS A 51 9.02 -1.58 11.96
CA CYS A 51 10.00 -2.40 12.67
C CYS A 51 9.39 -3.55 13.49
N VAL A 52 8.08 -3.78 13.43
CA VAL A 52 7.43 -4.86 14.20
C VAL A 52 7.92 -6.26 13.81
N GLY A 53 8.48 -6.41 12.60
CA GLY A 53 9.10 -7.62 12.10
C GLY A 53 9.52 -7.48 10.64
N ASP A 54 10.00 -8.55 10.03
CA ASP A 54 10.32 -8.58 8.59
C ASP A 54 9.08 -8.81 7.72
N ASP A 55 8.05 -9.47 8.28
CA ASP A 55 6.80 -9.79 7.61
C ASP A 55 5.62 -9.63 8.58
N LEU A 56 4.40 -9.80 8.06
CA LEU A 56 3.15 -9.67 8.80
C LEU A 56 2.60 -11.01 9.31
N ALA A 57 3.36 -12.10 9.15
CA ALA A 57 3.13 -13.35 9.88
C ALA A 57 3.52 -13.20 11.37
N LEU A 58 2.95 -12.20 12.04
CA LEU A 58 3.29 -11.79 13.41
C LEU A 58 2.46 -12.56 14.44
N PRO A 59 3.09 -13.12 15.49
CA PRO A 59 2.37 -13.62 16.65
C PRO A 59 1.46 -12.55 17.26
N ALA A 60 0.25 -12.94 17.66
CA ALA A 60 -0.75 -12.04 18.25
C ALA A 60 -0.25 -11.35 19.53
N GLU A 61 0.57 -12.03 20.33
CA GLU A 61 1.20 -11.43 21.52
C GLU A 61 2.17 -10.31 21.13
N GLN A 62 3.05 -10.54 20.15
CA GLN A 62 3.99 -9.53 19.67
C GLN A 62 3.27 -8.32 19.08
N PHE A 63 2.18 -8.53 18.34
CA PHE A 63 1.35 -7.46 17.82
C PHE A 63 0.75 -6.60 18.94
N ARG A 64 0.19 -7.23 19.98
CA ARG A 64 -0.36 -6.52 21.15
C ARG A 64 0.70 -5.76 21.92
N GLN A 65 1.87 -6.38 22.18
CA GLN A 65 2.97 -5.71 22.87
C GLN A 65 3.46 -4.48 22.11
N THR A 66 3.53 -4.56 20.79
CA THR A 66 3.86 -3.42 19.92
C THR A 66 2.79 -2.33 19.99
N ALA A 67 1.50 -2.70 19.96
CA ALA A 67 0.42 -1.71 20.12
C ALA A 67 0.48 -0.99 21.48
N LEU A 68 0.83 -1.73 22.55
CA LEU A 68 0.96 -1.20 23.90
C LEU A 68 2.23 -0.38 24.13
N SER A 69 3.26 -0.51 23.29
CA SER A 69 4.47 0.32 23.38
C SER A 69 4.22 1.74 22.87
N PHE A 70 3.27 1.90 21.94
CA PHE A 70 2.88 3.20 21.41
C PHE A 70 2.10 4.05 22.43
N ARG A 71 2.24 5.37 22.30
CA ARG A 71 1.64 6.41 23.15
C ARG A 71 0.67 7.26 22.33
N ALA A 72 -0.08 8.14 23.00
CA ALA A 72 -1.05 9.01 22.35
C ALA A 72 -0.46 9.92 21.25
N GLY A 73 0.85 10.20 21.30
CA GLY A 73 1.59 10.94 20.27
C GLY A 73 1.93 10.13 19.01
N ASP A 74 1.92 8.80 19.08
CA ASP A 74 2.40 7.91 18.01
C ASP A 74 1.30 7.58 16.99
N ARG A 75 0.50 8.58 16.63
CA ARG A 75 -0.70 8.40 15.79
C ARG A 75 -0.38 7.73 14.46
N GLU A 76 0.76 8.08 13.86
CA GLU A 76 1.22 7.49 12.62
C GLU A 76 1.55 5.99 12.79
N ALA A 77 2.35 5.63 13.79
CA ALA A 77 2.71 4.24 14.06
C ALA A 77 1.47 3.38 14.35
N VAL A 78 0.52 3.90 15.14
CA VAL A 78 -0.76 3.23 15.41
C VAL A 78 -1.57 3.04 14.13
N ALA A 79 -1.62 4.05 13.26
CA ALA A 79 -2.35 3.97 12.00
C ALA A 79 -1.72 2.96 11.02
N PHE A 80 -0.38 2.88 10.96
CA PHE A 80 0.33 1.82 10.24
C PHE A 80 0.02 0.43 10.81
N LEU A 81 0.09 0.27 12.14
CA LEU A 81 -0.19 -1.01 12.78
C LEU A 81 -1.63 -1.48 12.48
N ALA A 82 -2.60 -0.55 12.50
CA ALA A 82 -3.98 -0.83 12.09
C ALA A 82 -4.10 -1.21 10.60
N ALA A 83 -3.23 -0.70 9.73
CA ALA A 83 -3.18 -1.08 8.31
C ALA A 83 -2.54 -2.45 8.06
N PHE A 84 -1.79 -2.99 9.02
CA PHE A 84 -1.07 -4.25 8.88
C PHE A 84 -1.92 -5.48 9.18
N GLY A 85 -2.84 -5.39 10.14
CA GLY A 85 -3.66 -6.53 10.53
C GLY A 85 -4.44 -6.30 11.81
N SER A 86 -4.93 -7.40 12.39
CA SER A 86 -5.58 -7.38 13.71
C SER A 86 -5.42 -8.74 14.39
N ASP A 87 -5.18 -8.72 15.69
CA ASP A 87 -5.14 -9.89 16.56
C ASP A 87 -6.53 -10.37 17.02
N ALA A 88 -7.58 -9.56 16.83
CA ALA A 88 -8.96 -9.93 17.13
C ALA A 88 -9.47 -11.10 16.26
N VAL A 89 -8.82 -11.36 15.13
CA VAL A 89 -9.04 -12.54 14.30
C VAL A 89 -7.70 -13.18 13.99
N MET A 90 -7.59 -14.50 14.13
CA MET A 90 -6.35 -15.24 13.92
C MET A 90 -6.42 -16.11 12.67
N ASN A 91 -5.28 -16.29 11.99
CA ASN A 91 -5.17 -17.14 10.78
C ASN A 91 -5.41 -18.63 11.09
N SER A 92 -5.04 -19.10 12.27
CA SER A 92 -5.39 -20.44 12.74
C SER A 92 -5.41 -20.50 14.27
N LYS A 93 -6.10 -21.50 14.83
CA LYS A 93 -6.06 -21.75 16.28
C LYS A 93 -4.73 -22.34 16.77
N LYS A 94 -3.92 -22.93 15.86
CA LYS A 94 -2.67 -23.63 16.20
C LYS A 94 -1.45 -22.71 16.16
N GLN A 95 -1.44 -21.77 15.23
CA GLN A 95 -0.46 -20.69 15.14
C GLN A 95 -1.21 -19.41 15.46
N SER A 96 -1.03 -18.89 16.67
CA SER A 96 -1.60 -17.64 17.17
C SER A 96 -0.98 -16.43 16.46
N VAL A 97 -1.20 -16.34 15.15
CA VAL A 97 -0.71 -15.32 14.24
C VAL A 97 -1.90 -14.48 13.82
N ILE A 98 -1.71 -13.16 13.80
CA ILE A 98 -2.74 -12.21 13.39
C ILE A 98 -3.26 -12.54 11.98
N GLN A 99 -4.51 -12.17 11.68
CA GLN A 99 -4.88 -11.97 10.28
C GLN A 99 -4.26 -10.67 9.79
N ASP A 100 -3.74 -10.68 8.56
CA ASP A 100 -3.02 -9.57 7.96
C ASP A 100 -3.79 -8.92 6.82
N THR A 101 -3.30 -7.74 6.44
CA THR A 101 -3.84 -6.91 5.37
C THR A 101 -3.82 -7.59 4.01
N ALA A 102 -4.87 -7.33 3.22
CA ALA A 102 -4.95 -7.78 1.84
C ALA A 102 -3.86 -7.15 0.94
N PHE A 103 -3.20 -6.07 1.39
CA PHE A 103 -2.03 -5.49 0.73
C PHE A 103 -0.74 -6.31 0.90
N ARG A 104 -0.71 -7.33 1.75
CA ARG A 104 0.47 -8.18 1.91
C ARG A 104 0.68 -9.05 0.67
N THR A 105 1.65 -8.67 -0.15
CA THR A 105 1.95 -9.35 -1.42
C THR A 105 2.97 -10.49 -1.30
N MET A 106 3.73 -10.53 -0.22
CA MET A 106 4.78 -11.51 0.03
C MET A 106 4.81 -11.91 1.51
N SER A 107 5.42 -13.07 1.80
CA SER A 107 5.36 -13.71 3.13
C SER A 107 6.70 -14.34 3.57
N GLY A 108 7.82 -13.80 3.09
CA GLY A 108 9.19 -14.33 3.31
C GLY A 108 9.63 -15.42 2.34
N ALA A 109 8.73 -15.96 1.51
CA ALA A 109 9.08 -16.93 0.48
C ALA A 109 10.12 -16.35 -0.50
N GLY A 110 11.23 -17.08 -0.72
CA GLY A 110 12.31 -16.62 -1.58
C GLY A 110 13.02 -15.36 -1.08
N HIS A 111 13.11 -15.19 0.26
CA HIS A 111 13.67 -14.03 0.94
C HIS A 111 12.96 -12.70 0.65
N GLN A 112 11.69 -12.75 0.20
CA GLN A 112 10.86 -11.57 -0.05
C GLN A 112 9.97 -11.26 1.15
N HIS A 113 10.39 -10.30 1.95
CA HIS A 113 9.80 -9.95 3.24
C HIS A 113 9.11 -8.59 3.14
N PHE A 114 7.79 -8.54 3.37
CA PHE A 114 6.97 -7.37 3.04
C PHE A 114 7.43 -6.11 3.79
N LEU A 115 7.57 -6.18 5.12
CA LEU A 115 7.97 -5.03 5.93
C LEU A 115 9.45 -4.68 5.74
N LYS A 116 10.31 -5.68 5.58
CA LYS A 116 11.73 -5.45 5.28
C LYS A 116 11.91 -4.70 3.97
N PHE A 117 11.19 -5.08 2.91
CA PHE A 117 11.26 -4.39 1.63
C PHE A 117 10.68 -2.99 1.70
N ALA A 118 9.61 -2.78 2.47
CA ALA A 118 9.13 -1.43 2.76
C ALA A 118 10.21 -0.58 3.42
N ARG A 119 10.91 -1.08 4.44
CA ARG A 119 12.02 -0.36 5.08
C ARG A 119 13.19 -0.09 4.13
N ASN A 120 13.56 -1.06 3.28
CA ASN A 120 14.59 -0.86 2.27
C ASN A 120 14.24 0.26 1.29
N ILE A 121 12.99 0.28 0.80
CA ILE A 121 12.47 1.35 -0.06
C ILE A 121 12.51 2.68 0.68
N CYS A 122 12.11 2.72 1.96
CA CYS A 122 12.18 3.92 2.79
C CYS A 122 13.60 4.47 2.89
N SER A 123 14.61 3.61 3.01
CA SER A 123 16.02 4.01 3.10
C SER A 123 16.64 4.37 1.75
N ALA A 124 16.22 3.74 0.65
CA ALA A 124 16.78 3.95 -0.68
C ALA A 124 16.09 5.07 -1.48
N CYS A 125 14.90 5.51 -1.07
CA CYS A 125 14.17 6.58 -1.73
C CYS A 125 14.88 7.93 -1.49
N THR A 126 15.24 8.61 -2.58
CA THR A 126 15.86 9.93 -2.54
C THR A 126 14.85 10.98 -2.96
N ARG A 127 15.19 12.25 -2.73
CA ARG A 127 14.44 13.39 -3.22
C ARG A 127 14.18 13.31 -4.73
N ASP A 128 15.18 12.90 -5.51
CA ASP A 128 15.05 12.80 -6.97
C ASP A 128 14.09 11.70 -7.40
N HIS A 129 14.05 10.57 -6.67
CA HIS A 129 13.03 9.54 -6.91
C HIS A 129 11.61 10.13 -6.70
N ILE A 130 11.39 10.91 -5.64
CA ILE A 130 10.10 11.57 -5.37
C ILE A 130 9.73 12.52 -6.51
N LYS A 131 10.63 13.44 -6.91
CA LYS A 131 10.35 14.41 -7.97
C LYS A 131 10.03 13.71 -9.29
N ARG A 132 10.94 12.83 -9.74
CA ARG A 132 10.83 12.13 -11.01
C ARG A 132 9.54 11.33 -11.08
N ASP A 133 9.22 10.58 -10.03
CA ASP A 133 8.09 9.64 -10.05
C ASP A 133 6.73 10.33 -9.82
N LEU A 134 6.70 11.55 -9.27
CA LEU A 134 5.48 12.36 -9.17
C LEU A 134 5.18 13.17 -10.44
N PHE A 135 6.21 13.72 -11.10
CA PHE A 135 6.02 14.75 -12.13
C PHE A 135 6.44 14.31 -13.53
N GLU A 136 7.19 13.21 -13.67
CA GLU A 136 7.65 12.70 -14.96
C GLU A 136 7.02 11.34 -15.30
N THR A 137 7.13 10.95 -16.56
CA THR A 137 6.74 9.61 -17.00
C THR A 137 7.64 8.56 -16.35
N TRP A 138 7.04 7.55 -15.74
CA TRP A 138 7.77 6.46 -15.10
C TRP A 138 8.63 5.70 -16.11
N ARG A 139 9.93 5.63 -15.83
CA ARG A 139 10.93 4.97 -16.69
C ARG A 139 11.37 3.61 -16.17
N TYR A 140 10.91 3.20 -14.99
CA TYR A 140 11.32 1.96 -14.33
C TYR A 140 12.85 1.82 -14.31
N ALA A 141 13.54 2.86 -13.84
CA ALA A 141 15.00 2.97 -13.90
C ALA A 141 15.69 2.45 -12.63
N ASP A 142 14.94 2.21 -11.55
CA ASP A 142 15.52 1.86 -10.26
C ASP A 142 15.70 0.33 -10.14
N PRO A 143 16.71 -0.18 -9.43
CA PRO A 143 16.88 -1.62 -9.25
C PRO A 143 15.70 -2.28 -8.49
N VAL A 144 15.21 -3.44 -8.94
CA VAL A 144 14.10 -4.14 -8.23
C VAL A 144 14.57 -4.93 -7.01
N GLN A 145 15.83 -5.34 -6.95
CA GLN A 145 16.31 -6.28 -5.94
C GLN A 145 16.08 -5.76 -4.50
N ASN A 146 15.20 -6.42 -3.76
CA ASN A 146 14.77 -6.07 -2.40
C ASN A 146 14.03 -4.72 -2.26
N HIS A 147 13.54 -4.15 -3.37
CA HIS A 147 12.88 -2.85 -3.44
C HIS A 147 11.62 -2.88 -4.33
N THR A 148 10.79 -3.91 -4.15
CA THR A 148 9.46 -4.03 -4.77
C THR A 148 8.42 -4.43 -3.71
N LEU A 149 7.24 -3.83 -3.78
CA LEU A 149 6.07 -4.27 -3.01
C LEU A 149 5.09 -5.11 -3.85
N ARG A 150 5.40 -5.38 -5.12
CA ARG A 150 4.54 -6.10 -6.07
C ARG A 150 3.14 -5.48 -6.21
N LEU A 151 3.07 -4.18 -6.03
CA LEU A 151 1.86 -3.38 -6.25
C LEU A 151 1.68 -3.05 -7.73
N ASP A 152 2.78 -3.01 -8.49
CA ASP A 152 2.76 -2.77 -9.92
C ASP A 152 2.31 -4.02 -10.70
N PRO A 153 1.39 -3.91 -11.67
CA PRO A 153 1.03 -5.03 -12.53
C PRO A 153 2.19 -5.67 -13.30
N LEU A 154 3.26 -4.92 -13.59
CA LEU A 154 4.46 -5.44 -14.24
C LEU A 154 5.24 -6.43 -13.37
N ASP A 155 4.99 -6.44 -12.05
CA ASP A 155 5.55 -7.41 -11.10
C ASP A 155 4.84 -8.79 -11.15
N ASP A 156 3.80 -8.97 -11.98
CA ASP A 156 3.22 -10.27 -12.31
C ASP A 156 4.13 -11.09 -13.25
N ALA A 157 5.24 -11.59 -12.70
CA ALA A 157 6.14 -12.50 -13.40
C ALA A 157 5.64 -13.96 -13.29
N ARG A 158 4.72 -14.37 -14.19
CA ARG A 158 4.25 -15.76 -14.24
C ARG A 158 5.28 -16.68 -14.89
N TYR A 159 5.67 -17.74 -14.18
CA TYR A 159 6.54 -18.80 -14.68
C TYR A 159 6.00 -19.43 -15.98
N ALA A 160 4.68 -19.64 -16.06
CA ALA A 160 4.03 -20.34 -17.18
C ALA A 160 4.06 -19.59 -18.53
N LEU A 161 4.48 -18.32 -18.56
CA LEU A 161 4.61 -17.53 -19.79
C LEU A 161 6.08 -17.28 -20.17
N ARG A 162 7.04 -17.90 -19.46
CA ARG A 162 8.47 -17.72 -19.70
C ARG A 162 9.06 -19.01 -20.24
N TRP A 163 9.95 -18.87 -21.24
CA TRP A 163 10.66 -19.99 -21.86
C TRP A 163 11.72 -20.60 -20.92
N SER A 164 12.17 -19.85 -19.91
CA SER A 164 13.22 -20.23 -18.97
C SER A 164 12.83 -20.00 -17.51
N ASP A 165 13.50 -20.70 -16.61
CA ASP A 165 13.38 -20.52 -15.16
C ASP A 165 13.90 -19.13 -14.74
N PRO A 166 13.07 -18.24 -14.19
CA PRO A 166 13.51 -16.92 -13.68
C PRO A 166 14.33 -17.01 -12.39
N SER A 167 14.53 -18.20 -11.82
CA SER A 167 15.35 -18.46 -10.63
C SER A 167 16.83 -18.49 -11.00
N GLY A 168 17.37 -17.36 -11.46
CA GLY A 168 18.77 -17.24 -11.90
C GLY A 168 18.96 -16.41 -13.18
N ASP A 169 17.87 -15.98 -13.81
CA ASP A 169 17.90 -15.13 -15.01
C ASP A 169 18.46 -13.72 -14.68
N PRO A 170 19.62 -13.32 -15.25
CA PRO A 170 20.20 -12.00 -15.04
C PRO A 170 19.27 -10.86 -15.51
N THR A 171 18.40 -11.14 -16.49
CA THR A 171 17.44 -10.17 -17.03
C THR A 171 16.23 -9.96 -16.13
N ARG A 172 16.02 -10.82 -15.13
CA ARG A 172 15.01 -10.60 -14.07
C ARG A 172 15.28 -9.30 -13.31
N GLN A 173 16.54 -8.89 -13.21
CA GLN A 173 16.97 -7.63 -12.58
C GLN A 173 16.85 -6.41 -13.51
N GLN A 174 16.57 -6.62 -14.80
CA GLN A 174 16.48 -5.53 -15.80
C GLN A 174 15.08 -4.90 -15.88
N ARG A 175 14.06 -5.53 -15.29
CA ARG A 175 12.80 -4.83 -15.02
C ARG A 175 13.09 -3.92 -13.83
N GLY A 176 13.10 -2.62 -14.03
CA GLY A 176 13.31 -1.70 -12.92
C GLY A 176 12.03 -1.41 -12.14
N SER A 177 12.19 -0.70 -11.04
CA SER A 177 11.19 -0.26 -10.09
C SER A 177 10.99 1.25 -10.21
N VAL A 178 10.04 1.75 -9.42
CA VAL A 178 9.72 3.17 -9.26
C VAL A 178 9.75 3.47 -7.76
N TYR A 179 10.91 3.85 -7.23
CA TYR A 179 11.14 3.97 -5.79
C TYR A 179 10.27 5.04 -5.13
N GLY A 180 10.10 6.20 -5.78
CA GLY A 180 9.26 7.29 -5.29
C GLY A 180 7.80 6.85 -5.19
N ALA A 181 7.28 6.16 -6.21
CA ALA A 181 5.92 5.62 -6.18
C ALA A 181 5.73 4.58 -5.07
N ASN A 182 6.68 3.65 -4.89
CA ASN A 182 6.60 2.67 -3.82
C ASN A 182 6.71 3.32 -2.43
N ARG A 183 7.58 4.33 -2.24
CA ARG A 183 7.66 5.05 -0.96
C ARG A 183 6.33 5.72 -0.64
N LEU A 184 5.74 6.44 -1.60
CA LEU A 184 4.44 7.09 -1.41
C LEU A 184 3.31 6.06 -1.18
N ALA A 185 3.38 4.89 -1.79
CA ALA A 185 2.43 3.80 -1.53
C ALA A 185 2.54 3.26 -0.09
N ILE A 186 3.74 3.19 0.48
CA ILE A 186 3.94 2.82 1.90
C ILE A 186 3.23 3.85 2.80
N GLU A 187 3.42 5.14 2.52
CA GLU A 187 2.77 6.22 3.28
C GLU A 187 1.24 6.24 3.17
N ALA A 188 0.71 5.63 2.10
CA ALA A 188 -0.73 5.50 1.91
C ALA A 188 -1.36 4.33 2.69
N LEU A 189 -0.56 3.36 3.17
CA LEU A 189 -1.08 2.17 3.88
C LEU A 189 -2.01 2.51 5.06
N PRO A 190 -1.73 3.51 5.92
CA PRO A 190 -2.62 3.93 7.00
C PRO A 190 -4.05 4.33 6.58
N LEU A 191 -4.28 4.65 5.30
CA LEU A 191 -5.61 4.93 4.77
C LEU A 191 -6.46 3.66 4.60
N PHE A 192 -5.83 2.49 4.66
CA PHE A 192 -6.45 1.21 4.39
C PHE A 192 -6.44 0.28 5.61
N ALA A 193 -6.93 0.78 6.74
CA ALA A 193 -7.00 0.03 7.98
C ALA A 193 -7.71 -1.33 7.85
N CYS A 194 -7.27 -2.29 8.65
CA CYS A 194 -7.84 -3.61 8.77
C CYS A 194 -8.86 -3.64 9.92
N VAL A 195 -10.09 -4.04 9.61
CA VAL A 195 -11.23 -4.03 10.53
C VAL A 195 -11.82 -5.44 10.63
N PRO A 196 -11.86 -6.05 11.82
CA PRO A 196 -12.59 -7.29 12.07
C PRO A 196 -14.09 -7.12 11.80
N ARG A 197 -14.68 -7.98 10.97
CA ARG A 197 -16.12 -7.96 10.67
C ARG A 197 -16.65 -9.38 10.58
N ARG A 198 -17.57 -9.77 11.47
CA ARG A 198 -18.21 -11.10 11.49
C ARG A 198 -17.19 -12.26 11.50
N GLY A 199 -16.15 -12.15 12.32
CA GLY A 199 -15.14 -13.21 12.51
C GLY A 199 -14.10 -13.34 11.39
N ILE A 200 -14.06 -12.40 10.44
CA ILE A 200 -13.05 -12.32 9.39
C ILE A 200 -12.46 -10.91 9.33
N LEU A 201 -11.18 -10.79 8.99
CA LEU A 201 -10.55 -9.49 8.79
C LEU A 201 -10.93 -8.92 7.41
N ARG A 202 -11.15 -7.61 7.36
CA ARG A 202 -11.38 -6.85 6.13
C ARG A 202 -10.44 -5.66 6.06
N THR A 203 -9.74 -5.52 4.94
CA THR A 203 -8.95 -4.32 4.62
C THR A 203 -9.83 -3.34 3.87
N ILE A 204 -9.83 -2.06 4.28
CA ILE A 204 -10.54 -1.00 3.55
C ILE A 204 -10.12 -0.99 2.08
N GLY A 205 -11.08 -0.75 1.19
CA GLY A 205 -10.88 -0.81 -0.28
C GLY A 205 -10.89 -2.22 -0.87
N PHE A 206 -10.86 -3.30 -0.07
CA PHE A 206 -10.92 -4.66 -0.61
C PHE A 206 -12.32 -5.26 -0.58
N VAL A 207 -12.67 -5.91 -1.68
CA VAL A 207 -13.86 -6.75 -1.83
C VAL A 207 -13.42 -8.17 -2.16
N GLU A 208 -13.90 -9.14 -1.38
CA GLU A 208 -13.65 -10.55 -1.59
C GLU A 208 -14.96 -11.25 -1.96
N ASN A 209 -14.92 -11.98 -3.06
CA ASN A 209 -16.03 -12.78 -3.56
C ASN A 209 -15.50 -14.16 -3.95
N LYS A 210 -16.18 -15.23 -3.50
CA LYS A 210 -15.75 -16.62 -3.75
C LYS A 210 -15.67 -16.96 -5.24
N THR A 211 -16.52 -16.35 -6.07
CA THR A 211 -16.60 -16.61 -7.51
C THR A 211 -15.68 -15.71 -8.30
N THR A 212 -15.61 -14.42 -7.97
CA THR A 212 -14.86 -13.43 -8.78
C THR A 212 -13.46 -13.12 -8.24
N GLY A 213 -13.12 -13.60 -7.04
CA GLY A 213 -11.82 -13.41 -6.41
C GLY A 213 -11.74 -12.18 -5.51
N VAL A 214 -10.52 -11.66 -5.32
CA VAL A 214 -10.22 -10.52 -4.46
C VAL A 214 -9.89 -9.30 -5.30
N TRP A 215 -10.55 -8.18 -5.00
CA TRP A 215 -10.46 -6.92 -5.74
C TRP A 215 -10.12 -5.78 -4.80
N PHE A 216 -9.19 -4.93 -5.19
CA PHE A 216 -8.96 -3.62 -4.59
C PHE A 216 -9.74 -2.59 -5.41
N ARG A 217 -10.52 -1.74 -4.74
CA ARG A 217 -11.37 -0.73 -5.36
C ARG A 217 -11.16 0.63 -4.72
N TRP A 218 -11.19 1.68 -5.53
CA TRP A 218 -11.10 3.05 -5.05
C TRP A 218 -11.99 3.99 -5.87
N PRO A 219 -12.60 5.01 -5.23
CA PRO A 219 -13.38 6.02 -5.90
C PRO A 219 -12.49 7.09 -6.55
N ILE A 220 -13.01 7.73 -7.59
CA ILE A 220 -12.46 8.90 -8.26
C ILE A 220 -13.42 10.08 -8.01
N TRP A 221 -12.87 11.22 -7.60
CA TRP A 221 -13.64 12.40 -7.22
C TRP A 221 -13.03 13.68 -7.82
N THR A 222 -13.85 14.66 -8.16
CA THR A 222 -13.38 15.92 -8.81
C THR A 222 -13.28 17.10 -7.85
N GLN A 223 -13.93 17.03 -6.69
CA GLN A 223 -13.88 18.09 -5.69
C GLN A 223 -12.64 17.95 -4.80
N PRO A 224 -11.93 19.04 -4.47
CA PRO A 224 -10.82 18.97 -3.53
C PRO A 224 -11.22 18.39 -2.18
N LEU A 225 -10.59 17.29 -1.76
CA LEU A 225 -10.80 16.66 -0.46
C LEU A 225 -9.56 16.76 0.43
N SER A 226 -9.79 16.95 1.73
CA SER A 226 -8.79 16.80 2.79
C SER A 226 -8.45 15.33 3.01
N LEU A 227 -7.34 15.03 3.69
CA LEU A 227 -6.94 13.65 3.97
C LEU A 227 -8.01 12.89 4.79
N ASP A 228 -8.65 13.56 5.75
CA ASP A 228 -9.72 12.96 6.57
C ASP A 228 -10.98 12.66 5.75
N ALA A 229 -11.32 13.54 4.81
CA ALA A 229 -12.42 13.30 3.87
C ALA A 229 -12.09 12.13 2.93
N VAL A 230 -10.85 12.04 2.43
CA VAL A 230 -10.39 10.90 1.63
C VAL A 230 -10.45 9.61 2.45
N ARG A 231 -9.96 9.61 3.69
CA ARG A 231 -10.03 8.42 4.59
C ARG A 231 -11.47 7.95 4.77
N SER A 232 -12.40 8.88 5.00
CA SER A 232 -13.82 8.57 5.14
C SER A 232 -14.40 8.02 3.84
N LEU A 233 -14.08 8.64 2.70
CA LEU A 233 -14.54 8.22 1.39
C LEU A 233 -14.08 6.81 1.03
N LEU A 234 -12.83 6.45 1.34
CA LEU A 234 -12.27 5.11 1.10
C LEU A 234 -13.00 4.00 1.89
N THR A 235 -13.63 4.31 3.03
CA THR A 235 -14.44 3.33 3.78
C THR A 235 -15.77 3.02 3.11
N LEU A 236 -16.21 3.85 2.16
CA LEU A 236 -17.45 3.63 1.45
C LEU A 236 -17.24 2.54 0.38
N SER A 237 -18.11 1.54 0.40
CA SER A 237 -18.09 0.48 -0.59
C SER A 237 -18.48 1.02 -1.96
N THR A 238 -17.61 0.84 -2.95
CA THR A 238 -17.80 1.14 -4.37
C THR A 238 -18.33 -0.08 -5.14
N ASP A 239 -19.23 -0.86 -4.53
CA ASP A 239 -19.75 -2.08 -5.17
C ASP A 239 -20.75 -1.75 -6.29
N PRO A 240 -20.41 -1.99 -7.58
CA PRO A 240 -21.25 -1.60 -8.71
C PRO A 240 -22.60 -2.33 -8.72
N ALA A 241 -22.67 -3.51 -8.11
CA ALA A 241 -23.89 -4.32 -8.04
C ALA A 241 -24.99 -3.68 -7.15
N ASN A 242 -24.67 -2.62 -6.41
CA ASN A 242 -25.63 -1.91 -5.56
C ASN A 242 -25.94 -0.52 -6.11
N ALA A 243 -26.95 -0.44 -6.99
CA ALA A 243 -27.37 0.80 -7.65
C ALA A 243 -27.63 1.97 -6.67
N SER A 244 -28.32 1.72 -5.56
CA SER A 244 -28.59 2.74 -4.52
C SER A 244 -27.31 3.31 -3.91
N ARG A 245 -26.27 2.48 -3.79
CA ARG A 245 -24.98 2.88 -3.26
C ARG A 245 -24.17 3.68 -4.29
N SER A 246 -24.24 3.29 -5.55
CA SER A 246 -23.64 4.04 -6.65
C SER A 246 -24.23 5.45 -6.77
N GLU A 247 -25.55 5.60 -6.63
CA GLU A 247 -26.21 6.91 -6.58
C GLU A 247 -25.75 7.74 -5.37
N ALA A 248 -25.68 7.12 -4.20
CA ALA A 248 -25.19 7.79 -2.99
C ALA A 248 -23.71 8.21 -3.08
N LEU A 249 -22.87 7.51 -3.86
CA LEU A 249 -21.50 7.91 -4.12
C LEU A 249 -21.43 9.11 -5.08
N ARG A 250 -22.24 9.09 -6.15
CA ARG A 250 -22.37 10.24 -7.07
C ARG A 250 -22.82 11.50 -6.35
N ALA A 251 -23.79 11.38 -5.44
CA ALA A 251 -24.24 12.49 -4.59
C ALA A 251 -23.13 13.06 -3.68
N ARG A 252 -22.06 12.31 -3.44
CA ARG A 252 -20.87 12.74 -2.68
C ARG A 252 -19.71 13.23 -3.56
N GLY A 253 -19.94 13.40 -4.87
CA GLY A 253 -18.93 13.90 -5.81
C GLY A 253 -17.99 12.82 -6.36
N VAL A 254 -18.30 11.54 -6.15
CA VAL A 254 -17.60 10.43 -6.84
C VAL A 254 -18.11 10.35 -8.27
N VAL A 255 -17.20 10.50 -9.22
CA VAL A 255 -17.52 10.51 -10.66
C VAL A 255 -17.26 9.16 -11.33
N GLU A 256 -16.34 8.37 -10.78
CA GLU A 256 -16.02 7.04 -11.28
C GLU A 256 -15.47 6.18 -10.13
N SER A 257 -15.39 4.87 -10.34
CA SER A 257 -14.67 3.95 -9.45
C SER A 257 -13.77 3.06 -10.29
N PHE A 258 -12.60 2.75 -9.75
CA PHE A 258 -11.66 1.83 -10.37
C PHE A 258 -11.48 0.60 -9.51
N GLU A 259 -11.12 -0.50 -10.15
CA GLU A 259 -10.71 -1.72 -9.47
C GLU A 259 -9.47 -2.37 -10.09
N SER A 260 -8.73 -3.09 -9.26
CA SER A 260 -7.66 -3.98 -9.66
C SER A 260 -7.82 -5.33 -8.96
N ARG A 261 -7.60 -6.42 -9.69
CA ARG A 261 -7.68 -7.76 -9.14
C ARG A 261 -6.40 -8.10 -8.40
N ARG A 262 -6.50 -8.55 -7.15
CA ARG A 262 -5.37 -9.16 -6.44
C ARG A 262 -5.23 -10.61 -6.87
N LEU A 263 -4.14 -10.90 -7.56
CA LEU A 263 -3.79 -12.22 -8.07
C LEU A 263 -2.96 -12.95 -7.02
N THR A 264 -3.10 -14.27 -6.93
CA THR A 264 -2.22 -15.13 -6.13
C THR A 264 -1.55 -16.13 -7.06
N VAL A 265 -0.23 -16.06 -7.16
CA VAL A 265 0.61 -16.93 -8.01
C VAL A 265 1.60 -17.63 -7.10
N GLY A 266 1.33 -18.89 -6.78
CA GLY A 266 2.07 -19.64 -5.76
C GLY A 266 2.00 -18.96 -4.40
N LYS A 267 3.16 -18.61 -3.83
CA LYS A 267 3.28 -17.95 -2.51
C LYS A 267 3.25 -16.41 -2.58
N PHE A 268 3.11 -15.85 -3.77
CA PHE A 268 3.17 -14.41 -3.99
C PHE A 268 1.83 -13.87 -4.49
N ARG A 269 1.62 -12.57 -4.28
CA ARG A 269 0.50 -11.84 -4.84
C ARG A 269 1.00 -10.61 -5.60
N CYS A 270 0.18 -10.16 -6.54
CA CYS A 270 0.36 -8.95 -7.32
C CYS A 270 -1.03 -8.42 -7.71
N PHE A 271 -1.05 -7.30 -8.42
CA PHE A 271 -2.27 -6.63 -8.85
C PHE A 271 -2.39 -6.64 -10.37
N SER A 272 -3.60 -6.76 -10.91
CA SER A 272 -3.82 -6.57 -12.35
C SER A 272 -3.79 -5.09 -12.71
N PRO A 273 -3.68 -4.73 -14.00
CA PRO A 273 -3.99 -3.37 -14.43
C PRO A 273 -5.36 -2.93 -13.92
N ALA A 274 -5.45 -1.65 -13.57
CA ALA A 274 -6.69 -1.04 -13.08
C ALA A 274 -7.71 -0.92 -14.23
N ARG A 275 -8.99 -1.04 -13.90
CA ARG A 275 -10.10 -0.84 -14.84
C ARG A 275 -11.25 -0.06 -14.18
N PRO A 276 -12.04 0.72 -14.95
CA PRO A 276 -13.24 1.36 -14.45
C PRO A 276 -14.34 0.33 -14.14
N VAL A 277 -15.28 0.71 -13.26
CA VAL A 277 -16.39 -0.14 -12.77
C VAL A 277 -17.72 0.60 -12.77
#